data_AF-A0A7Y2XYA9-F1
#
_entry.id   AF-A0A7Y2XYA9-F1
#
_cell.length_a   1.000
_cell.length_b   1.000
_cell.length_c   1.000
_cell.angle_alpha   90.00
_cell.angle_beta   90.00
_cell.angle_gamma   90.00
#
_symmetry.space_group_name_H-M   'P 1'
#
loop_
_entity.id
_entity.type
_entity.pdbx_description
1 polymer ?
#
loop_
_entity_poly.entity_id
_entity_poly.type
_entity_poly.pdbx_seq_one_letter_code
_entity_poly.pdbx_strand_id
1 'polypeptide(L)'
;RHGYGTEQLAVDLRNHIITCCRRSNTIVENLGRYFLTMQAPLSFFEQFIVEQNGDHKDRLDIKLRGLAPFVDFARVLSLKYGIRQTNTLTRLKRLSAKKVVDKDFYLDMVDAYELQMQLRVIHQLSQIEEGNEPDDYILPEQLSDLEKRMLKDGFSVIGKMQSLMRKEIEEA
;
A
#
# COMPACT_ATOMS: atom_id res chain seq x y z
N ARG A 1 4.73 11.60 -10.63
CA ARG A 1 3.64 12.03 -11.53
C ARG A 1 4.00 13.42 -12.01
N HIS A 2 3.54 13.85 -13.18
CA HIS A 2 3.61 15.28 -13.47
C HIS A 2 2.70 16.00 -12.46
N GLY A 3 3.19 17.11 -11.91
CA GLY A 3 2.46 17.94 -10.96
C GLY A 3 2.45 19.39 -11.40
N TYR A 4 3.61 19.89 -11.85
CA TYR A 4 3.76 21.22 -12.43
C TYR A 4 4.97 21.23 -13.39
N GLY A 5 5.03 22.19 -14.32
CA GLY A 5 6.13 22.33 -15.30
C GLY A 5 5.99 21.45 -16.55
N THR A 6 7.11 21.09 -17.18
CA THR A 6 7.10 20.31 -18.43
C THR A 6 6.82 18.83 -18.18
N GLU A 7 5.69 18.32 -18.70
CA GLU A 7 5.30 16.91 -18.56
C GLU A 7 6.33 15.93 -19.11
N GLN A 8 6.95 16.26 -20.25
CA GLN A 8 7.92 15.41 -20.91
C GLN A 8 9.11 15.06 -19.99
N LEU A 9 9.59 16.02 -19.18
CA LEU A 9 10.67 15.75 -18.22
C LEU A 9 10.28 14.68 -17.18
N ALA A 10 9.03 14.71 -16.71
CA ALA A 10 8.53 13.71 -15.76
C ALA A 10 8.35 12.33 -16.40
N VAL A 11 8.11 12.28 -17.72
CA VAL A 11 8.06 11.04 -18.51
C VAL A 11 9.46 10.50 -18.74
N ASP A 12 10.40 11.36 -19.14
CA ASP A 12 11.78 10.98 -19.46
C ASP A 12 12.52 10.47 -18.22
N LEU A 13 12.41 11.19 -17.09
CA LEU A 13 12.97 10.74 -15.81
C LEU A 13 12.42 9.37 -15.41
N ARG A 14 11.13 9.12 -15.61
CA ARG A 14 10.52 7.83 -15.28
C ARG A 14 11.05 6.71 -16.18
N ASN A 15 11.17 6.98 -17.47
CA ASN A 15 11.73 6.02 -18.41
C ASN A 15 13.18 5.70 -18.05
N HIS A 16 13.97 6.72 -17.70
CA HIS A 16 15.33 6.57 -17.23
C HIS A 16 15.42 5.68 -15.98
N ILE A 17 14.64 5.98 -14.93
CA ILE A 17 14.60 5.18 -13.69
C ILE A 17 14.21 3.73 -13.98
N ILE A 18 13.19 3.49 -14.80
CA ILE A 18 12.78 2.13 -15.18
C ILE A 18 13.90 1.40 -15.92
N THR A 19 14.60 2.07 -16.83
CA THR A 19 15.76 1.50 -17.53
C THR A 19 16.89 1.15 -16.55
N CYS A 20 17.17 2.01 -15.56
CA CYS A 20 18.14 1.73 -14.51
C CYS A 20 17.75 0.50 -13.68
N CYS A 21 16.51 0.45 -13.18
CA CYS A 21 16.01 -0.69 -12.39
C CYS A 21 16.01 -2.01 -13.18
N ARG A 22 15.84 -1.96 -14.51
CA ARG A 22 15.92 -3.16 -15.36
C ARG A 22 17.35 -3.61 -15.67
N ARG A 23 18.34 -2.74 -15.49
CA ARG A 23 19.76 -3.06 -15.69
C ARG A 23 20.44 -3.54 -14.40
N SER A 24 19.93 -3.12 -13.24
CA SER A 24 20.48 -3.44 -11.93
C SER A 24 19.36 -3.71 -10.94
N ASN A 25 19.33 -4.93 -10.40
CA ASN A 25 18.31 -5.35 -9.44
C ASN A 25 18.49 -4.72 -8.05
N THR A 26 19.68 -4.20 -7.74
CA THR A 26 20.00 -3.56 -6.44
C THR A 26 18.97 -2.53 -5.96
N ILE A 27 18.44 -1.68 -6.85
CA ILE A 27 17.42 -0.70 -6.45
C ILE A 27 16.11 -1.41 -6.04
N VAL A 28 15.68 -2.38 -6.84
CA VAL A 28 14.47 -3.16 -6.58
C VAL A 28 14.63 -3.99 -5.32
N GLU A 29 15.78 -4.65 -5.12
CA GLU A 29 16.11 -5.42 -3.93
C GLU A 29 16.09 -4.55 -2.67
N ASN A 30 16.75 -3.39 -2.68
CA ASN A 30 16.77 -2.49 -1.52
C ASN A 30 15.37 -2.00 -1.17
N LEU A 31 14.56 -1.62 -2.17
CA LEU A 31 13.18 -1.21 -1.93
C LEU A 31 12.29 -2.37 -1.46
N GLY A 32 12.50 -3.58 -1.98
CA GLY A 32 11.79 -4.78 -1.53
C GLY A 32 12.18 -5.17 -0.10
N ARG A 33 13.47 -5.10 0.25
CA ARG A 33 13.95 -5.28 1.63
C ARG A 33 13.33 -4.26 2.57
N TYR A 34 13.26 -2.98 2.17
CA TYR A 34 12.55 -1.96 2.93
C TYR A 34 11.07 -2.32 3.13
N PHE A 35 10.35 -2.69 2.06
CA PHE A 35 8.96 -3.13 2.14
C PHE A 35 8.77 -4.31 3.12
N LEU A 36 9.69 -5.29 3.12
CA LEU A 36 9.63 -6.43 4.04
C LEU A 36 9.83 -6.05 5.52
N THR A 37 10.34 -4.85 5.82
CA THR A 37 10.41 -4.34 7.21
C THR A 37 9.08 -3.74 7.68
N MET A 38 8.17 -3.40 6.77
CA MET A 38 6.85 -2.89 7.12
C MET A 38 6.01 -4.03 7.70
N GLN A 39 5.60 -3.92 8.96
CA GLN A 39 4.73 -4.92 9.59
C GLN A 39 3.27 -4.68 9.21
N ALA A 40 2.53 -5.75 8.91
CA ALA A 40 1.07 -5.66 8.81
C ALA A 40 0.51 -5.22 10.18
N PRO A 41 -0.52 -4.36 10.24
CA PRO A 41 -1.12 -3.87 11.49
C PRO A 41 -2.00 -4.90 12.20
N LEU A 42 -1.59 -6.16 12.20
CA LEU A 42 -2.22 -7.23 12.96
C LEU A 42 -1.21 -7.81 13.95
N SER A 43 -1.62 -7.87 15.21
CA SER A 43 -0.91 -8.66 16.21
C SER A 43 -1.11 -10.15 15.92
N PHE A 44 -0.35 -10.99 16.62
CA PHE A 44 -0.47 -12.46 16.53
C PHE A 44 -1.89 -12.99 16.82
N PHE A 45 -2.70 -12.24 17.57
CA PHE A 45 -4.10 -12.58 17.88
C PHE A 45 -5.12 -11.89 16.96
N GLU A 46 -4.68 -11.43 15.78
CA GLU A 46 -5.50 -10.67 14.82
C GLU A 46 -6.15 -9.44 15.44
N GLN A 47 -5.53 -8.85 16.47
CA GLN A 47 -5.94 -7.56 17.01
C GLN A 47 -5.25 -6.45 16.23
N PHE A 48 -5.92 -5.31 16.08
CA PHE A 48 -5.32 -4.15 15.43
C PHE A 48 -4.10 -3.67 16.21
N ILE A 49 -2.98 -3.46 15.52
CA ILE A 49 -1.83 -2.80 16.13
C ILE A 49 -2.09 -1.29 16.08
N VAL A 50 -2.38 -0.74 17.25
CA VAL A 50 -2.64 0.69 17.47
C VAL A 50 -1.41 1.38 18.07
N GLU A 51 -1.39 2.72 18.01
CA GLU A 51 -0.38 3.52 18.67
C GLU A 51 -0.47 3.36 20.19
N GLN A 52 0.68 3.16 20.84
CA GLN A 52 0.74 2.81 22.26
C GLN A 52 0.79 4.05 23.16
N ASN A 53 1.23 5.19 22.62
CA ASN A 53 1.50 6.43 23.36
C ASN A 53 1.20 7.67 22.51
N GLY A 54 1.18 8.84 23.14
CA GLY A 54 0.99 10.13 22.48
C GLY A 54 -0.47 10.44 22.14
N ASP A 55 -0.69 11.49 21.35
CA ASP A 55 -2.02 12.03 21.04
C ASP A 55 -2.89 11.06 20.23
N HIS A 56 -2.27 10.06 19.60
CA HIS A 56 -2.95 9.05 18.81
C HIS A 56 -3.08 7.70 19.50
N LYS A 57 -2.86 7.63 20.82
CA LYS A 57 -2.99 6.39 21.60
C LYS A 57 -4.31 5.66 21.30
N ASP A 58 -4.23 4.34 21.17
CA ASP A 58 -5.34 3.42 20.87
C ASP A 58 -5.94 3.59 19.45
N ARG A 59 -5.33 4.41 18.59
CA ARG A 59 -5.72 4.59 17.19
C ARG A 59 -4.82 3.83 16.23
N LEU A 60 -5.40 3.42 15.12
CA LEU A 60 -4.73 2.78 14.00
C LEU A 60 -4.39 3.82 12.93
N ASP A 61 -3.11 3.93 12.59
CA ASP A 61 -2.67 4.69 11.41
C ASP A 61 -3.04 3.92 10.13
N ILE A 62 -4.19 4.25 9.54
CA ILE A 62 -4.74 3.58 8.35
C ILE A 62 -3.89 3.83 7.11
N LYS A 63 -3.13 4.92 7.08
CA LYS A 63 -2.31 5.30 5.93
C LYS A 63 -0.98 4.60 5.94
N LEU A 64 -0.22 4.72 7.04
CA LEU A 64 1.12 4.17 7.12
C LEU A 64 1.09 2.64 7.25
N ARG A 65 0.17 2.11 8.05
CA ARG A 65 0.12 0.66 8.31
C ARG A 65 -0.83 -0.07 7.38
N GLY A 66 -1.86 0.62 6.88
CA GLY A 66 -2.82 0.05 5.96
C GLY A 66 -2.47 0.26 4.49
N LEU A 67 -2.59 1.49 4.01
CA LEU A 67 -2.49 1.83 2.58
C LEU A 67 -1.06 1.76 2.02
N ALA A 68 -0.06 2.22 2.78
CA ALA A 68 1.31 2.33 2.30
C ALA A 68 1.91 0.98 1.84
N PRO A 69 1.68 -0.16 2.55
CA PRO A 69 2.08 -1.48 2.04
C PRO A 69 1.60 -1.78 0.61
N PHE A 70 0.34 -1.49 0.27
CA PHE A 70 -0.19 -1.71 -1.09
C PHE A 70 0.47 -0.79 -2.12
N VAL A 71 0.71 0.47 -1.75
CA VAL A 71 1.39 1.45 -2.61
C VAL A 71 2.81 1.02 -2.90
N ASP A 72 3.54 0.58 -1.87
CA ASP A 72 4.96 0.24 -1.94
C ASP A 72 5.17 -1.08 -2.68
N PHE A 73 4.40 -2.12 -2.35
CA PHE A 73 4.38 -3.38 -3.09
C PHE A 73 4.13 -3.15 -4.59
N ALA A 74 3.06 -2.42 -4.93
CA ALA A 74 2.73 -2.12 -6.32
C ALA A 74 3.84 -1.32 -7.01
N ARG A 75 4.49 -0.37 -6.29
CA ARG A 75 5.61 0.43 -6.82
C ARG A 75 6.82 -0.44 -7.11
N VAL A 76 7.26 -1.26 -6.16
CA VAL A 76 8.47 -2.08 -6.28
C VAL A 76 8.34 -3.08 -7.42
N LEU A 77 7.26 -3.86 -7.46
CA LEU A 77 7.06 -4.81 -8.56
C LEU A 77 6.85 -4.08 -9.89
N SER A 78 6.20 -2.92 -9.91
CA SER A 78 6.11 -2.13 -11.15
C SER A 78 7.47 -1.70 -11.70
N LEU A 79 8.43 -1.35 -10.83
CA LEU A 79 9.79 -1.06 -11.25
C LEU A 79 10.48 -2.31 -11.81
N LYS A 80 10.37 -3.45 -11.11
CA LYS A 80 10.93 -4.74 -11.55
C LYS A 80 10.44 -5.13 -12.95
N TYR A 81 9.13 -5.02 -13.18
CA TYR A 81 8.48 -5.46 -14.42
C TYR A 81 8.29 -4.35 -15.47
N GLY A 82 8.90 -3.18 -15.26
CA GLY A 82 8.89 -2.07 -16.23
C GLY A 82 7.52 -1.44 -16.50
N ILE A 83 6.64 -1.43 -15.50
CA ILE A 83 5.31 -0.82 -15.55
C ILE A 83 5.44 0.69 -15.31
N ARG A 84 5.03 1.50 -16.30
CA ARG A 84 5.17 2.97 -16.28
C ARG A 84 4.07 3.70 -15.52
N GLN A 85 2.96 3.02 -15.22
CA GLN A 85 1.82 3.63 -14.54
C GLN A 85 2.19 4.04 -13.10
N THR A 86 1.55 5.10 -12.62
CA THR A 86 1.86 5.71 -11.31
C THR A 86 0.74 5.60 -10.29
N ASN A 87 -0.45 5.17 -10.71
CA ASN A 87 -1.59 4.90 -9.85
C ASN A 87 -1.51 3.47 -9.30
N THR A 88 -1.75 3.29 -8.00
CA THR A 88 -1.61 2.00 -7.29
C THR A 88 -2.48 0.91 -7.90
N LEU A 89 -3.80 1.13 -7.99
CA LEU A 89 -4.73 0.16 -8.58
C LEU A 89 -4.39 -0.14 -10.05
N THR A 90 -3.96 0.88 -10.79
CA THR A 90 -3.51 0.69 -12.17
C THR A 90 -2.25 -0.17 -12.27
N ARG A 91 -1.30 -0.01 -11.34
CA ARG A 91 -0.10 -0.85 -11.24
C ARG A 91 -0.47 -2.30 -10.92
N LEU A 92 -1.32 -2.52 -9.92
CA LEU A 92 -1.81 -3.85 -9.55
C LEU A 92 -2.49 -4.55 -10.74
N LYS A 93 -3.35 -3.82 -11.48
CA LYS A 93 -3.99 -4.33 -12.69
C LYS A 93 -2.97 -4.75 -13.76
N ARG A 94 -1.89 -3.97 -13.93
CA ARG A 94 -0.82 -4.28 -14.89
C ARG A 94 0.05 -5.46 -14.44
N LEU A 95 0.28 -5.62 -13.14
CA LEU A 95 0.98 -6.78 -12.58
C LEU A 95 0.17 -8.07 -12.79
N SER A 96 -1.14 -8.00 -12.57
CA SER A 96 -2.05 -9.12 -12.84
C SER A 96 -2.11 -9.47 -14.33
N ALA A 97 -2.22 -8.47 -15.20
CA ALA A 97 -2.18 -8.68 -16.66
C ALA A 97 -0.87 -9.32 -17.15
N LYS A 98 0.23 -9.13 -16.40
CA LYS A 98 1.54 -9.77 -16.66
C LYS A 98 1.70 -11.14 -15.98
N LYS A 99 0.68 -11.63 -15.26
CA LYS A 99 0.69 -12.89 -14.49
C LYS A 99 1.74 -12.93 -13.37
N VAL A 100 2.21 -11.77 -12.91
CA VAL A 100 3.09 -11.65 -11.73
C VAL A 100 2.30 -11.91 -10.46
N VAL A 101 1.08 -11.38 -10.45
CA VAL A 101 0.07 -11.61 -9.42
C VAL A 101 -1.06 -12.36 -10.11
N ASP A 102 -1.60 -13.40 -9.50
CA ASP A 102 -2.78 -14.06 -10.03
C ASP A 102 -4.03 -13.15 -9.93
N LYS A 103 -5.11 -13.56 -10.58
CA LYS A 103 -6.32 -12.73 -10.69
C LYS A 103 -7.02 -12.57 -9.34
N ASP A 104 -7.08 -13.62 -8.54
CA ASP A 104 -7.83 -13.63 -7.28
C ASP A 104 -7.09 -12.78 -6.26
N PHE A 105 -5.77 -12.94 -6.15
CA PHE A 105 -4.95 -12.10 -5.28
C PHE A 105 -4.94 -10.62 -5.72
N TYR A 106 -5.06 -10.33 -7.02
CA TYR A 106 -5.28 -8.96 -7.49
C TYR A 106 -6.60 -8.38 -6.98
N LEU A 107 -7.70 -9.15 -7.04
CA LEU A 107 -9.00 -8.71 -6.55
C LEU A 107 -8.98 -8.49 -5.03
N ASP A 108 -8.40 -9.44 -4.28
CA ASP A 108 -8.18 -9.30 -2.82
C ASP A 108 -7.48 -7.97 -2.48
N MET A 109 -6.43 -7.61 -3.25
CA MET A 109 -5.71 -6.35 -3.03
C MET A 109 -6.51 -5.11 -3.39
N VAL A 110 -7.35 -5.16 -4.44
CA VAL A 110 -8.21 -4.03 -4.81
C VAL A 110 -9.25 -3.80 -3.73
N ASP A 111 -9.97 -4.84 -3.32
CA ASP A 111 -11.03 -4.75 -2.32
C ASP A 111 -10.47 -4.24 -0.98
N ALA A 112 -9.33 -4.79 -0.55
CA ALA A 112 -8.66 -4.34 0.68
C ALA A 112 -8.22 -2.88 0.60
N TYR A 113 -7.65 -2.44 -0.53
CA TYR A 113 -7.17 -1.07 -0.70
C TYR A 113 -8.33 -0.06 -0.74
N GLU A 114 -9.40 -0.38 -1.47
CA GLU A 114 -10.58 0.49 -1.60
C GLU A 114 -11.33 0.64 -0.28
N LEU A 115 -11.50 -0.44 0.49
CA LEU A 115 -12.06 -0.38 1.84
C LEU A 115 -11.28 0.59 2.74
N GLN A 116 -9.96 0.47 2.78
CA GLN A 116 -9.12 1.32 3.62
C GLN A 116 -9.15 2.78 3.18
N MET A 117 -9.19 3.04 1.87
CA MET A 117 -9.37 4.38 1.32
C MET A 117 -10.72 4.97 1.72
N GLN A 118 -11.79 4.18 1.68
CA GLN A 118 -13.13 4.60 2.09
C GLN A 118 -13.16 4.96 3.57
N LEU A 119 -12.65 4.08 4.45
CA LEU A 119 -12.58 4.34 5.90
C LEU A 119 -11.81 5.63 6.20
N ARG A 120 -10.68 5.83 5.53
CA ARG A 120 -9.86 7.05 5.65
C ARG A 120 -10.62 8.30 5.24
N VAL A 121 -11.32 8.25 4.10
CA VAL A 121 -12.09 9.40 3.60
C VAL A 121 -13.25 9.74 4.54
N ILE A 122 -13.99 8.74 5.02
CA ILE A 122 -15.10 8.95 5.96
C ILE A 122 -14.59 9.57 7.27
N HIS A 123 -13.49 9.04 7.83
CA HIS A 123 -12.85 9.60 9.02
C HIS A 123 -12.48 11.07 8.85
N GLN A 124 -11.80 11.40 7.74
CA GLN A 124 -11.36 12.77 7.46
C GLN A 124 -12.54 13.73 7.22
N LEU A 125 -13.60 13.26 6.56
CA LEU A 125 -14.81 14.06 6.38
C LEU A 125 -15.48 14.38 7.72
N SER A 126 -15.60 13.40 8.61
CA SER A 126 -16.14 13.62 9.96
C SER A 126 -15.36 14.69 10.73
N GLN A 127 -14.03 14.66 10.66
CA GLN A 127 -13.18 15.66 11.31
C GLN A 127 -13.39 17.07 10.73
N ILE A 128 -13.53 17.18 9.40
CA ILE A 128 -13.81 18.47 8.74
C ILE A 128 -15.16 19.02 9.19
N GLU A 129 -16.19 18.19 9.27
CA GLU A 129 -17.53 18.59 9.71
C GLU A 129 -17.53 19.07 11.17
N GLU A 130 -16.66 18.52 12.02
CA GLU A 130 -16.44 18.94 13.40
C GLU A 130 -15.50 20.16 13.56
N GLY A 131 -14.92 20.64 12.46
CA GLY A 131 -13.96 21.77 12.47
C GLY A 131 -12.54 21.38 12.92
N ASN A 132 -12.20 20.09 12.94
CA ASN A 132 -10.89 19.56 13.28
C ASN A 132 -9.98 19.45 12.03
N GLU A 133 -8.66 19.45 12.25
CA GLU A 133 -7.70 19.15 11.18
C GLU A 133 -7.75 17.65 10.82
N PRO A 134 -7.84 17.27 9.52
CA PRO A 134 -7.91 15.87 9.13
C PRO A 134 -6.62 15.10 9.40
N ASP A 135 -6.73 13.91 9.98
CA ASP A 135 -5.61 13.00 10.22
C ASP A 135 -5.85 11.60 9.62
N ASP A 136 -4.93 10.67 9.86
CA ASP A 136 -4.97 9.29 9.34
C ASP A 136 -5.20 8.25 10.46
N TYR A 137 -5.59 8.67 11.67
CA TYR A 137 -5.63 7.86 12.89
C TYR A 137 -7.07 7.50 13.30
N ILE A 138 -7.54 6.35 12.80
CA ILE A 138 -8.89 5.86 13.06
C ILE A 138 -8.94 5.12 14.41
N LEU A 139 -10.02 5.29 15.18
CA LEU A 139 -10.24 4.51 16.40
C LEU A 139 -10.91 3.18 16.00
N PRO A 140 -10.25 2.00 16.12
CA PRO A 140 -10.85 0.76 15.66
C PRO A 140 -12.16 0.42 16.37
N GLU A 141 -12.34 0.88 17.62
CA GLU A 141 -13.58 0.66 18.39
C GLU A 141 -14.82 1.28 17.74
N GLN A 142 -14.66 2.39 17.01
CA GLN A 142 -15.74 3.08 16.29
C GLN A 142 -16.17 2.37 15.01
N LEU A 143 -15.40 1.39 14.53
CA LEU A 143 -15.77 0.58 13.37
C LEU A 143 -16.84 -0.45 13.75
N SER A 144 -17.77 -0.70 12.83
CA SER A 144 -18.71 -1.81 12.94
C SER A 144 -17.99 -3.17 12.93
N ASP A 145 -18.63 -4.22 13.45
CA ASP A 145 -18.03 -5.57 13.45
C ASP A 145 -17.79 -6.11 12.03
N LEU A 146 -18.56 -5.65 11.04
CA LEU A 146 -18.32 -5.96 9.65
C LEU A 146 -17.05 -5.28 9.14
N GLU A 147 -16.91 -3.96 9.34
CA GLU A 147 -15.71 -3.21 8.94
C GLU A 147 -14.46 -3.73 9.63
N LYS A 148 -14.54 -4.06 10.93
CA LYS A 148 -13.43 -4.67 11.67
C LYS A 148 -12.98 -5.99 11.01
N ARG A 149 -13.93 -6.88 10.68
CA ARG A 149 -13.61 -8.15 10.01
C ARG A 149 -12.99 -7.92 8.63
N MET A 150 -13.63 -7.11 7.79
CA MET A 150 -13.13 -6.81 6.45
C MET A 150 -11.75 -6.15 6.48
N LEU A 151 -11.49 -5.28 7.46
CA LEU A 151 -10.19 -4.63 7.61
C LEU A 151 -9.11 -5.62 8.05
N LYS A 152 -9.43 -6.55 8.96
CA LYS A 152 -8.52 -7.66 9.32
C LYS A 152 -8.22 -8.55 8.12
N ASP A 153 -9.24 -8.92 7.35
CA ASP A 153 -9.08 -9.69 6.12
C ASP A 153 -8.16 -8.95 5.14
N GLY A 154 -8.37 -7.64 4.97
CA GLY A 154 -7.51 -6.78 4.16
C GLY A 154 -6.05 -6.74 4.63
N PHE A 155 -5.80 -6.77 5.94
CA PHE A 155 -4.44 -6.85 6.47
C PHE A 155 -3.78 -8.22 6.29
N SER A 156 -4.56 -9.30 6.22
CA SER A 156 -4.02 -10.62 5.87
C SER A 156 -3.42 -10.65 4.46
N VAL A 157 -3.95 -9.84 3.53
CA VAL A 157 -3.44 -9.67 2.16
C VAL A 157 -2.00 -9.16 2.17
N ILE A 158 -1.62 -8.32 3.15
CA ILE A 158 -0.25 -7.80 3.29
C ILE A 158 0.75 -8.95 3.53
N GLY A 159 0.38 -9.98 4.29
CA GLY A 159 1.22 -11.16 4.50
C GLY A 159 1.49 -11.95 3.21
N LYS A 160 0.46 -12.10 2.36
CA LYS A 160 0.63 -12.68 1.00
C LYS A 160 1.56 -11.79 0.14
N MET A 161 1.41 -10.47 0.23
CA MET A 161 2.25 -9.52 -0.52
C MET A 161 3.72 -9.59 -0.09
N GLN A 162 4.00 -9.70 1.21
CA GLN A 162 5.36 -9.92 1.73
C GLN A 162 5.95 -11.25 1.25
N SER A 163 5.15 -12.31 1.25
CA SER A 163 5.58 -13.63 0.77
C SER A 163 5.98 -13.58 -0.71
N LEU A 164 5.17 -12.93 -1.55
CA LEU A 164 5.50 -12.73 -2.96
C LEU A 164 6.71 -11.79 -3.14
N MET A 165 6.78 -10.68 -2.41
CA MET A 165 7.93 -9.77 -2.49
C MET A 165 9.25 -10.47 -2.18
N ARG A 166 9.27 -11.33 -1.15
CA ARG A 166 10.44 -12.12 -0.77
C ARG A 166 10.91 -12.99 -1.94
N LYS A 167 10.01 -13.76 -2.54
CA LYS A 167 10.30 -14.57 -3.72
C LYS A 167 10.86 -13.70 -4.85
N GLU A 168 10.23 -12.56 -5.12
CA GLU A 168 10.63 -11.67 -6.21
C GLU A 168 12.00 -11.02 -6.00
N ILE A 169 12.46 -10.78 -4.77
CA ILE A 169 13.81 -10.21 -4.54
C ILE A 169 14.89 -11.27 -4.32
N GLU A 170 14.54 -12.51 -4.01
CA GLU A 170 15.48 -13.63 -3.88
C GLU A 170 15.78 -14.30 -5.23
N GLU A 171 14.85 -14.25 -6.18
CA GLU A 171 15.02 -14.76 -7.55
C GLU A 171 15.64 -13.73 -8.54
N ALA A 172 16.02 -12.55 -8.06
CA ALA A 172 16.58 -11.43 -8.85
C ALA A 172 18.12 -11.46 -8.89
#